data_AF-A0A4Q4XI71-F1
#
_entry.id   AF-A0A4Q4XI71-F1
#
_cell.length_a   1.000
_cell.length_b   1.000
_cell.length_c   1.000
_cell.angle_alpha   90.00
_cell.angle_beta   90.00
_cell.angle_gamma   90.00
#
_symmetry.space_group_name_H-M   'P 1'
#
loop_
_entity.id
_entity.type
_entity.pdbx_description
1 polymer ?
#
loop_
_entity_poly.entity_id
_entity_poly.type
_entity_poly.pdbx_seq_one_letter_code
_entity_poly.pdbx_strand_id
1 'polypeptide(L)'
;MISSDRAHPGASLTKAMETCSSVRQSEPQEEWTQVRRKSRRNAGSKDPRQQLKAPLQKPTSSGTATRLSVSEIRRDHERFSRLWQESSCRRQLRDLMASRTGRPTTPVSQAVCLGIGSFDPEDGAWEVRRRAHIQLAAFLFIVGELGRGGGAQQRQPIRCYFQEPLFTPVDEAFIRGMGHEVLGSPSGFDVVDRDTLVFGVHLYRDVYGQAIAKCVPAIFVGTGLDVWEGWVDRRRAYQGDSLPVAIDPSTSVPN
;
A
#
# COMPACT_ATOMS: atom_id res chain seq x y z
N MET A 1 55.33 -37.32 9.64
CA MET A 1 56.09 -37.09 10.89
C MET A 1 55.26 -36.10 11.71
N ILE A 2 54.28 -36.53 12.51
CA ILE A 2 54.33 -37.32 13.76
C ILE A 2 55.14 -36.63 14.86
N SER A 3 54.40 -36.07 15.84
CA SER A 3 54.59 -36.19 17.30
C SER A 3 53.31 -35.59 17.94
N SER A 4 52.34 -36.33 18.51
CA SER A 4 52.31 -37.10 19.78
C SER A 4 52.88 -36.30 20.95
N ASP A 5 52.21 -36.11 22.10
CA ASP A 5 51.35 -37.00 22.90
C ASP A 5 50.34 -36.20 23.77
N ARG A 6 49.07 -36.62 23.97
CA ARG A 6 48.51 -37.47 25.07
C ARG A 6 48.79 -36.92 26.48
N ALA A 7 47.84 -36.85 27.43
CA ALA A 7 46.83 -37.85 27.80
C ALA A 7 45.66 -37.25 28.64
N HIS A 8 44.50 -37.93 28.58
CA HIS A 8 43.43 -37.95 29.59
C HIS A 8 43.83 -38.87 30.78
N PRO A 9 43.14 -38.82 31.94
CA PRO A 9 41.89 -39.59 32.21
C PRO A 9 40.85 -38.74 33.00
N GLY A 10 39.56 -39.03 33.15
CA GLY A 10 38.77 -40.26 33.02
C GLY A 10 38.04 -40.56 34.35
N ALA A 11 36.70 -40.69 34.30
CA ALA A 11 35.76 -41.28 35.28
C ALA A 11 35.36 -40.47 36.54
N SER A 12 34.15 -40.54 37.13
CA SER A 12 32.80 -41.02 36.75
C SER A 12 31.84 -40.75 37.94
N LEU A 13 30.54 -40.57 37.65
CA LEU A 13 29.34 -40.88 38.48
C LEU A 13 29.14 -40.22 39.88
N THR A 14 28.03 -39.49 40.08
CA THR A 14 26.75 -40.00 40.65
C THR A 14 25.71 -38.89 40.88
N LYS A 15 24.53 -39.08 40.25
CA LYS A 15 23.16 -39.02 40.81
C LYS A 15 22.77 -37.92 41.82
N ALA A 16 21.81 -37.09 41.42
CA ALA A 16 20.65 -36.74 42.26
C ALA A 16 19.46 -36.32 41.37
N MET A 17 18.39 -37.13 41.43
CA MET A 17 17.02 -36.79 41.02
C MET A 17 16.41 -35.92 42.12
N GLU A 18 15.72 -34.85 41.75
CA GLU A 18 14.58 -34.37 42.51
C GLU A 18 13.52 -33.76 41.57
N THR A 19 12.28 -34.07 41.91
CA THR A 19 11.08 -34.11 41.08
C THR A 19 10.11 -32.95 41.35
N CYS A 20 9.19 -32.75 40.39
CA CYS A 20 7.89 -32.08 40.51
C CYS A 20 7.91 -30.56 40.75
N SER A 21 7.29 -29.75 39.90
CA SER A 21 5.84 -29.81 39.74
C SER A 21 5.35 -29.18 38.44
N SER A 22 4.38 -29.88 37.85
CA SER A 22 3.50 -29.45 36.76
C SER A 22 2.80 -28.13 37.09
N VAL A 23 3.00 -27.11 36.27
CA VAL A 23 2.02 -26.04 36.10
C VAL A 23 1.36 -26.25 34.75
N ARG A 24 0.06 -26.57 34.82
CA ARG A 24 -0.81 -26.83 33.68
C ARG A 24 -0.85 -25.61 32.79
N GLN A 25 -0.59 -25.84 31.51
CA GLN A 25 -0.92 -24.92 30.43
C GLN A 25 -2.44 -24.74 30.42
N SER A 26 -2.91 -23.52 30.71
CA SER A 26 -4.26 -23.09 30.36
C SER A 26 -4.18 -22.40 29.01
N GLU A 27 -4.54 -23.13 27.96
CA GLU A 27 -4.89 -22.59 26.65
C GLU A 27 -5.95 -21.48 26.85
N PRO A 28 -5.74 -20.24 26.39
CA PRO A 28 -6.83 -19.29 26.30
C PRO A 28 -7.76 -19.78 25.19
N GLN A 29 -8.94 -20.28 25.57
CA GLN A 29 -10.01 -20.58 24.64
C GLN A 29 -10.28 -19.35 23.77
N GLU A 30 -10.05 -19.47 22.47
CA GLU A 30 -10.48 -18.50 21.46
C GLU A 30 -12.01 -18.44 21.45
N GLU A 31 -12.56 -17.61 22.33
CA GLU A 31 -13.97 -17.28 22.37
C GLU A 31 -14.27 -16.30 21.23
N TRP A 32 -14.52 -16.86 20.04
CA TRP A 32 -14.94 -16.11 18.86
C TRP A 32 -16.23 -15.33 19.17
N THR A 33 -16.11 -14.01 19.34
CA THR A 33 -17.26 -13.13 19.54
C THR A 33 -18.04 -12.99 18.22
N GLN A 34 -19.18 -13.65 18.13
CA GLN A 34 -20.06 -13.60 16.97
C GLN A 34 -20.85 -12.28 16.93
N VAL A 35 -20.41 -11.31 16.12
CA VAL A 35 -21.15 -10.06 15.94
C VAL A 35 -22.34 -10.28 15.01
N ARG A 36 -23.55 -10.37 15.59
CA ARG A 36 -24.81 -10.38 14.81
C ARG A 36 -25.05 -9.01 14.19
N ARG A 37 -24.92 -8.90 12.87
CA ARG A 37 -25.38 -7.72 12.12
C ARG A 37 -26.91 -7.63 12.24
N LYS A 38 -27.41 -6.54 12.82
CA LYS A 38 -28.82 -6.16 12.78
C LYS A 38 -29.22 -5.94 11.32
N SER A 39 -29.96 -6.87 10.74
CA SER A 39 -30.66 -6.70 9.47
C SER A 39 -31.63 -5.51 9.60
N ARG A 40 -31.34 -4.40 8.91
CA ARG A 40 -32.35 -3.38 8.63
C ARG A 40 -33.16 -3.86 7.44
N ARG A 41 -34.47 -3.95 7.65
CA ARG A 41 -35.47 -4.38 6.67
C ARG A 41 -35.40 -3.51 5.42
N ASN A 42 -35.47 -4.17 4.27
CA ASN A 42 -35.52 -3.60 2.94
C ASN A 42 -36.62 -2.52 2.82
N ALA A 43 -36.23 -1.36 2.30
CA ALA A 43 -37.14 -0.41 1.69
C ALA A 43 -36.70 -0.20 0.23
N GLY A 44 -37.59 -0.56 -0.71
CA GLY A 44 -37.65 -0.03 -2.06
C GLY A 44 -36.51 -0.40 -3.02
N SER A 45 -36.74 -1.47 -3.81
CA SER A 45 -36.00 -1.75 -5.04
C SER A 45 -36.04 -0.55 -5.99
N LYS A 46 -34.88 0.03 -6.31
CA LYS A 46 -34.65 0.83 -7.52
C LYS A 46 -33.47 0.25 -8.29
N ASP A 47 -33.68 0.15 -9.60
CA ASP A 47 -32.84 -0.43 -10.66
C ASP A 47 -31.32 -0.14 -10.51
N PRO A 48 -30.42 -1.15 -10.62
CA PRO A 48 -28.98 -0.96 -10.42
C PRO A 48 -28.26 -0.16 -11.51
N ARG A 49 -28.93 0.25 -12.60
CA ARG A 49 -28.26 0.72 -13.82
C ARG A 49 -27.92 2.22 -13.88
N GLN A 50 -28.08 3.01 -12.82
CA GLN A 50 -27.84 4.46 -12.88
C GLN A 50 -26.95 5.10 -11.79
N GLN A 51 -26.27 4.35 -10.92
CA GLN A 51 -25.43 4.94 -9.86
C GLN A 51 -23.91 4.94 -10.10
N LEU A 52 -23.46 5.03 -11.35
CA LEU A 52 -22.02 5.13 -11.69
C LEU A 52 -21.67 6.47 -12.35
N LYS A 53 -22.15 7.60 -11.80
CA LYS A 53 -21.69 8.96 -12.19
C LYS A 53 -21.79 9.99 -11.05
N ALA A 54 -21.57 9.60 -9.81
CA ALA A 54 -21.32 10.59 -8.76
C ALA A 54 -19.81 10.83 -8.69
N PRO A 55 -19.30 12.06 -8.91
CA PRO A 55 -17.95 12.41 -8.50
C PRO A 55 -17.81 12.05 -7.01
N LEU A 56 -16.63 11.56 -6.60
CA LEU A 56 -16.27 11.48 -5.19
C LEU A 56 -16.40 12.89 -4.59
N GLN A 57 -17.58 13.18 -4.04
CA GLN A 57 -17.82 14.41 -3.30
C GLN A 57 -16.92 14.34 -2.09
N LYS A 58 -16.05 15.34 -1.92
CA LYS A 58 -15.35 15.55 -0.65
C LYS A 58 -16.42 15.51 0.44
N PRO A 59 -16.25 14.72 1.53
CA PRO A 59 -17.05 14.96 2.70
C PRO A 59 -16.92 16.46 3.01
N THR A 60 -18.07 17.13 3.14
CA THR A 60 -18.17 18.50 3.62
C THR A 60 -17.18 18.69 4.74
N SER A 61 -16.30 19.69 4.59
CA SER A 61 -15.31 20.12 5.55
C SER A 61 -15.98 20.57 6.85
N SER A 62 -16.50 19.63 7.65
CA SER A 62 -16.47 19.78 9.09
C SER A 62 -14.98 19.80 9.42
N GLY A 63 -14.44 20.98 9.74
CA GLY A 63 -13.00 21.21 9.92
C GLY A 63 -12.36 20.05 10.65
N THR A 64 -11.64 19.19 9.92
CA THR A 64 -10.93 18.06 10.47
C THR A 64 -9.88 18.65 11.38
N ALA A 65 -10.05 18.47 12.69
CA ALA A 65 -9.10 18.99 13.66
C ALA A 65 -7.76 18.31 13.41
N THR A 66 -6.85 19.02 12.75
CA THR A 66 -5.47 18.58 12.57
C THR A 66 -4.85 18.39 13.94
N ARG A 67 -4.44 17.16 14.22
CA ARG A 67 -3.84 16.76 15.49
C ARG A 67 -2.35 17.05 15.49
N LEU A 68 -1.72 17.03 14.33
CA LEU A 68 -0.30 17.23 14.15
C LEU A 68 0.01 18.59 13.52
N SER A 69 1.13 19.17 13.93
CA SER A 69 1.75 20.31 13.27
C SER A 69 2.67 19.88 12.12
N VAL A 70 3.02 20.82 11.23
CA VAL A 70 3.95 20.56 10.11
C VAL A 70 5.31 20.05 10.59
N SER A 71 5.81 20.54 11.73
CA SER A 71 7.09 20.09 12.30
C SER A 71 7.01 18.66 12.82
N GLU A 72 5.86 18.24 13.36
CA GLU A 72 5.65 16.86 13.81
C GLU A 72 5.53 15.89 12.63
N ILE A 73 4.80 16.27 11.57
CA ILE A 73 4.77 15.50 10.32
C ILE A 73 6.18 15.37 9.73
N ARG A 74 6.97 16.45 9.73
CA ARG A 74 8.36 16.43 9.27
C ARG A 74 9.25 15.48 10.07
N ARG A 75 9.18 15.55 11.40
CA ARG A 75 9.93 14.66 12.31
C ARG A 75 9.59 13.19 12.04
N ASP A 76 8.32 12.89 11.84
CA ASP A 76 7.89 11.53 11.52
C ASP A 76 8.36 11.10 10.14
N HIS A 77 8.28 11.98 9.14
CA HIS A 77 8.84 11.71 7.83
C HIS A 77 10.34 11.38 7.90
N GLU A 78 11.13 12.16 8.62
CA GLU A 78 12.57 11.89 8.81
C GLU A 78 12.83 10.53 9.49
N ARG A 79 12.02 10.19 10.50
CA ARG A 79 12.09 8.88 11.17
C ARG A 79 11.78 7.74 10.20
N PHE A 80 10.66 7.80 9.48
CA PHE A 80 10.26 6.73 8.57
C PHE A 80 11.14 6.65 7.32
N SER A 81 11.65 7.78 6.84
CA SER A 81 12.62 7.83 5.74
C SER A 81 13.91 7.10 6.10
N ARG A 82 14.43 7.24 7.34
CA ARG A 82 15.58 6.44 7.80
C ARG A 82 15.29 4.94 7.80
N LEU A 83 14.16 4.53 8.38
CA LEU A 83 13.74 3.13 8.41
C LEU A 83 13.58 2.56 6.98
N TRP A 84 13.04 3.35 6.06
CA TRP A 84 12.91 2.97 4.66
C TRP A 84 14.28 2.85 3.98
N GLN A 85 15.22 3.78 4.22
CA GLN A 85 16.57 3.75 3.64
C GLN A 85 17.36 2.49 4.04
N GLU A 86 17.17 2.02 5.28
CA GLU A 86 17.82 0.82 5.82
C GLU A 86 17.15 -0.49 5.34
N SER A 87 15.93 -0.39 4.81
CA SER A 87 15.15 -1.56 4.39
C SER A 87 15.75 -2.31 3.19
N SER A 88 15.48 -3.61 3.12
CA SER A 88 15.77 -4.43 1.93
C SER A 88 15.00 -3.94 0.70
N CYS A 89 13.76 -3.46 0.88
CA CYS A 89 12.93 -2.92 -0.20
C CYS A 89 13.62 -1.77 -0.93
N ARG A 90 14.24 -0.83 -0.21
CA ARG A 90 15.01 0.25 -0.83
C ARG A 90 16.18 -0.26 -1.65
N ARG A 91 16.90 -1.27 -1.16
CA ARG A 91 18.03 -1.87 -1.90
C ARG A 91 17.54 -2.54 -3.18
N GLN A 92 16.48 -3.34 -3.09
CA GLN A 92 15.87 -3.99 -4.25
C GLN A 92 15.37 -2.96 -5.29
N LEU A 93 14.74 -1.88 -4.84
CA LEU A 93 14.29 -0.81 -5.75
C LEU A 93 15.47 -0.12 -6.45
N ARG A 94 16.55 0.19 -5.72
CA ARG A 94 17.77 0.75 -6.31
C ARG A 94 18.35 -0.19 -7.37
N ASP A 95 18.47 -1.48 -7.04
CA ASP A 95 19.07 -2.48 -7.93
C ASP A 95 18.19 -2.68 -9.18
N LEU A 96 16.85 -2.63 -9.03
CA LEU A 96 15.91 -2.62 -10.14
C LEU A 96 16.09 -1.39 -11.04
N MET A 97 16.19 -0.19 -10.47
CA MET A 97 16.38 1.04 -11.24
C MET A 97 17.73 1.07 -11.98
N ALA A 98 18.77 0.46 -11.40
CA ALA A 98 20.08 0.33 -12.04
C ALA A 98 20.08 -0.68 -13.20
N SER A 99 19.16 -1.65 -13.19
CA SER A 99 19.04 -2.68 -14.22
C SER A 99 18.54 -2.12 -15.57
N ARG A 100 18.73 -2.88 -16.65
CA ARG A 100 18.29 -2.50 -18.01
C ARG A 100 16.78 -2.28 -18.10
N THR A 101 15.99 -3.01 -17.33
CA THR A 101 14.52 -2.88 -17.28
C THR A 101 14.05 -1.67 -16.46
N GLY A 102 14.91 -1.13 -15.60
CA GLY A 102 14.59 0.03 -14.76
C GLY A 102 14.88 1.39 -15.39
N ARG A 103 15.58 1.43 -16.53
CA ARG A 103 15.88 2.70 -17.21
C ARG A 103 14.73 3.10 -18.13
N PRO A 104 14.17 4.31 -17.96
CA PRO A 104 13.20 4.81 -18.91
C PRO A 104 13.86 5.06 -20.26
N THR A 105 13.10 4.84 -21.33
CA THR A 105 13.53 5.15 -22.70
C THR A 105 13.42 6.63 -23.02
N THR A 106 12.66 7.37 -22.23
CA THR A 106 12.44 8.82 -22.35
C THR A 106 12.96 9.54 -21.09
N PRO A 107 13.50 10.76 -21.22
CA PRO A 107 13.82 11.58 -20.07
C PRO A 107 12.57 11.89 -19.24
N VAL A 108 12.66 11.74 -17.93
CA VAL A 108 11.58 12.13 -17.00
C VAL A 108 11.80 13.58 -16.59
N SER A 109 10.86 14.46 -16.91
CA SER A 109 10.92 15.90 -16.57
C SER A 109 10.04 16.26 -15.37
N GLN A 110 9.04 15.43 -15.08
CA GLN A 110 8.12 15.62 -13.96
C GLN A 110 7.63 14.29 -13.39
N ALA A 111 7.12 14.36 -12.17
CA ALA A 111 6.59 13.22 -11.44
C ALA A 111 5.29 13.61 -10.74
N VAL A 112 4.30 12.73 -10.76
CA VAL A 112 3.05 12.89 -10.04
C VAL A 112 2.85 11.75 -9.05
N CYS A 113 2.59 12.10 -7.80
CA CYS A 113 2.24 11.18 -6.73
C CYS A 113 0.72 11.29 -6.47
N LEU A 114 0.02 10.19 -6.69
CA LEU A 114 -1.44 10.09 -6.61
C LEU A 114 -1.84 9.21 -5.42
N GLY A 115 -2.69 9.73 -4.55
CA GLY A 115 -3.39 8.93 -3.54
C GLY A 115 -2.49 8.33 -2.45
N ILE A 116 -1.53 9.09 -1.93
CA ILE A 116 -0.54 8.61 -0.95
C ILE A 116 -1.10 8.44 0.48
N GLY A 117 -2.25 9.03 0.77
CA GLY A 117 -2.88 9.15 2.09
C GLY A 117 -2.46 10.39 2.86
N SER A 118 -3.22 10.74 3.90
CA SER A 118 -2.86 11.81 4.84
C SER A 118 -1.73 11.39 5.79
N PHE A 119 -0.89 12.34 6.21
CA PHE A 119 0.12 12.13 7.24
C PHE A 119 -0.45 12.32 8.66
N ASP A 120 -1.66 12.85 8.77
CA ASP A 120 -2.42 13.02 10.01
C ASP A 120 -3.84 12.47 9.84
N PRO A 121 -4.00 11.14 9.69
CA PRO A 121 -5.32 10.54 9.51
C PRO A 121 -6.24 10.86 10.70
N GLU A 122 -7.52 11.11 10.42
CA GLU A 122 -8.50 11.60 11.39
C GLU A 122 -8.65 10.69 12.63
N ASP A 123 -8.56 9.38 12.44
CA ASP A 123 -8.62 8.35 13.48
C ASP A 123 -7.27 8.09 14.18
N GLY A 124 -6.20 8.77 13.75
CA GLY A 124 -4.85 8.56 14.24
C GLY A 124 -4.27 7.20 13.84
N ALA A 125 -4.82 6.52 12.81
CA ALA A 125 -4.37 5.21 12.39
C ALA A 125 -2.87 5.20 12.03
N TRP A 126 -2.08 4.68 12.97
CA TRP A 126 -0.62 4.63 12.88
C TRP A 126 -0.12 4.00 11.57
N GLU A 127 -0.74 2.89 11.15
CA GLU A 127 -0.34 2.19 9.93
C GLU A 127 -0.62 3.00 8.66
N VAL A 128 -1.69 3.79 8.62
CA VAL A 128 -2.00 4.67 7.49
C VAL A 128 -0.96 5.79 7.40
N ARG A 129 -0.69 6.44 8.54
CA ARG A 129 0.34 7.47 8.66
C ARG A 129 1.73 6.95 8.26
N ARG A 130 2.13 5.79 8.80
CA ARG A 130 3.40 5.14 8.46
C ARG A 130 3.48 4.86 6.96
N ARG A 131 2.43 4.30 6.36
CA ARG A 131 2.39 4.03 4.91
C ARG A 131 2.56 5.30 4.08
N ALA A 132 1.86 6.38 4.42
CA ALA A 132 1.99 7.66 3.70
C ALA A 132 3.44 8.15 3.69
N HIS A 133 4.12 8.13 4.85
CA HIS A 133 5.53 8.52 4.92
C HIS A 133 6.48 7.60 4.15
N ILE A 134 6.26 6.28 4.20
CA ILE A 134 7.09 5.30 3.47
C ILE A 134 6.90 5.45 1.96
N GLN A 135 5.66 5.64 1.50
CA GLN A 135 5.38 5.89 0.09
C GLN A 135 6.02 7.21 -0.38
N LEU A 136 5.97 8.27 0.44
CA LEU A 136 6.62 9.54 0.12
C LEU A 136 8.14 9.35 -0.01
N ALA A 137 8.76 8.65 0.93
CA ALA A 137 10.19 8.35 0.88
C ALA A 137 10.57 7.56 -0.38
N ALA A 138 9.78 6.55 -0.75
CA ALA A 138 9.99 5.76 -1.96
C ALA A 138 9.85 6.61 -3.23
N PHE A 139 8.80 7.44 -3.31
CA PHE A 139 8.58 8.36 -4.43
C PHE A 139 9.78 9.32 -4.61
N LEU A 140 10.18 10.02 -3.55
CA LEU A 140 11.29 10.96 -3.59
C LEU A 140 12.63 10.29 -3.93
N PHE A 141 12.82 9.05 -3.49
CA PHE A 141 13.98 8.28 -3.89
C PHE A 141 14.01 7.98 -5.39
N ILE A 142 12.90 7.52 -5.97
CA ILE A 142 12.81 7.24 -7.41
C ILE A 142 13.12 8.52 -8.19
N VAL A 143 12.49 9.64 -7.82
CA VAL A 143 12.76 10.95 -8.43
C VAL A 143 14.25 11.33 -8.33
N GLY A 144 14.86 11.14 -7.15
CA GLY A 144 16.28 11.41 -6.94
C GLY A 144 17.21 10.57 -7.80
N GLU A 145 16.92 9.28 -7.98
CA GLU A 145 17.72 8.39 -8.83
C GLU A 145 17.55 8.73 -10.31
N LEU A 146 16.34 9.07 -10.75
CA LEU A 146 16.08 9.53 -12.13
C LEU A 146 16.81 10.84 -12.45
N GLY A 147 16.82 11.78 -11.50
CA GLY A 147 17.53 13.06 -11.64
C GLY A 147 19.06 12.92 -11.70
N ARG A 148 19.63 11.85 -11.14
CA ARG A 148 21.08 11.55 -11.20
C ARG A 148 21.48 10.78 -12.45
N GLY A 149 20.56 10.00 -13.01
CA GLY A 149 20.82 9.08 -14.12
C GLY A 149 20.75 9.69 -15.51
N GLY A 150 20.07 10.83 -15.67
CA GLY A 150 20.17 11.63 -16.89
C GLY A 150 21.53 12.31 -16.92
N GLY A 151 22.34 12.05 -17.95
CA GLY A 151 23.67 12.67 -18.10
C GLY A 151 23.61 14.21 -18.19
N ALA A 152 24.62 14.83 -18.81
CA ALA A 152 24.73 16.29 -18.97
C ALA A 152 23.48 17.01 -19.57
N GLN A 153 22.49 16.27 -20.07
CA GLN A 153 21.22 16.72 -20.60
C GLN A 153 20.12 17.03 -19.55
N GLN A 154 20.23 16.58 -18.29
CA GLN A 154 19.22 16.90 -17.27
C GLN A 154 19.46 18.33 -16.73
N ARG A 155 19.01 19.34 -17.47
CA ARG A 155 19.27 20.77 -17.15
C ARG A 155 18.46 21.30 -15.96
N GLN A 156 17.42 20.61 -15.51
CA GLN A 156 16.49 21.09 -14.48
C GLN A 156 16.06 19.95 -13.52
N PRO A 157 15.77 20.25 -12.24
CA PRO A 157 15.17 19.30 -11.31
C PRO A 157 13.82 18.78 -11.81
N ILE A 158 13.52 17.52 -11.51
CA ILE A 158 12.22 16.91 -11.82
C ILE A 158 11.13 17.59 -10.97
N ARG A 159 10.14 18.20 -11.63
CA ARG A 159 9.00 18.81 -10.93
C ARG A 159 8.13 17.74 -10.29
N CYS A 160 7.70 17.95 -9.05
CA CYS A 160 6.91 16.97 -8.32
C CYS A 160 5.54 17.53 -7.97
N TYR A 161 4.50 16.82 -8.39
CA TYR A 161 3.09 17.11 -8.13
C TYR A 161 2.47 16.06 -7.22
N PHE A 162 1.61 16.48 -6.31
CA PHE A 162 0.89 15.60 -5.39
C PHE A 162 -0.61 15.84 -5.51
N GLN A 163 -1.39 14.77 -5.66
CA GLN A 163 -2.85 14.82 -5.57
C GLN A 163 -3.34 13.74 -4.61
N GLU A 164 -3.93 14.17 -3.50
CA GLU A 164 -4.51 13.30 -2.49
C GLU A 164 -5.83 13.91 -1.98
N PRO A 165 -6.98 13.27 -2.23
CA PRO A 165 -8.27 13.74 -1.72
C PRO A 165 -8.35 13.89 -0.19
N LEU A 166 -7.55 13.14 0.57
CA LEU A 166 -7.53 13.14 2.03
C LEU A 166 -6.54 14.13 2.66
N PHE A 167 -5.79 14.91 1.86
CA PHE A 167 -4.87 15.89 2.43
C PHE A 167 -5.62 16.94 3.25
N THR A 168 -5.12 17.14 4.47
CA THR A 168 -5.45 18.27 5.33
C THR A 168 -4.61 19.49 4.93
N PRO A 169 -4.99 20.72 5.34
CA PRO A 169 -4.16 21.90 5.09
C PRO A 169 -2.72 21.78 5.64
N VAL A 170 -2.53 21.03 6.74
CA VAL A 170 -1.20 20.77 7.32
C VAL A 170 -0.40 19.79 6.46
N ASP A 171 -1.04 18.76 5.89
CA ASP A 171 -0.39 17.86 4.92
C ASP A 171 0.09 18.65 3.69
N GLU A 172 -0.77 19.50 3.14
CA GLU A 172 -0.40 20.30 1.97
C GLU A 172 0.73 21.28 2.29
N ALA A 173 0.69 21.92 3.46
CA ALA A 173 1.76 22.81 3.93
C ALA A 173 3.08 22.08 4.12
N PHE A 174 3.05 20.84 4.62
CA PHE A 174 4.23 19.99 4.72
C PHE A 174 4.84 19.66 3.34
N ILE A 175 4.02 19.24 2.37
CA ILE A 175 4.47 18.94 1.00
C ILE A 175 5.03 20.20 0.31
N ARG A 176 4.32 21.33 0.38
CA ARG A 176 4.80 22.61 -0.15
C ARG A 176 6.07 23.08 0.53
N GLY A 177 6.21 22.84 1.83
CA GLY A 177 7.41 23.09 2.61
C GLY A 177 8.62 22.20 2.24
N MET A 178 8.46 21.22 1.36
CA MET A 178 9.56 20.49 0.71
C MET A 178 9.86 20.98 -0.71
N GLY A 179 9.16 22.02 -1.19
CA GLY A 179 9.33 22.58 -2.54
C GLY A 179 8.53 21.83 -3.63
N HIS A 180 7.47 21.12 -3.25
CA HIS A 180 6.62 20.37 -4.18
C HIS A 180 5.25 21.02 -4.35
N GLU A 181 4.58 20.73 -5.46
CA GLU A 181 3.27 21.28 -5.78
C GLU A 181 2.16 20.33 -5.35
N VAL A 182 1.11 20.87 -4.74
CA VAL A 182 -0.10 20.11 -4.38
C VAL A 182 -1.24 20.57 -5.29
N LEU A 183 -1.84 19.61 -5.99
CA LEU A 183 -2.91 19.80 -6.95
C LEU A 183 -4.23 19.30 -6.35
N GLY A 184 -5.31 20.05 -6.61
CA GLY A 184 -6.66 19.59 -6.31
C GLY A 184 -7.08 18.46 -7.25
N SER A 185 -7.86 17.50 -6.76
CA SER A 185 -8.48 16.49 -7.62
C SER A 185 -9.53 17.14 -8.54
N PRO A 186 -9.54 16.85 -9.86
CA PRO A 186 -8.78 15.82 -10.59
C PRO A 186 -7.51 16.29 -11.34
N SER A 187 -6.99 17.49 -11.07
CA SER A 187 -5.93 18.14 -11.87
C SER A 187 -4.60 17.39 -11.94
N GLY A 188 -4.31 16.50 -11.01
CA GLY A 188 -3.14 15.61 -11.05
C GLY A 188 -3.15 14.63 -12.22
N PHE A 189 -4.32 14.27 -12.76
CA PHE A 189 -4.37 13.50 -14.01
C PHE A 189 -4.07 14.36 -15.22
N ASP A 190 -4.29 15.67 -15.14
CA ASP A 190 -4.12 16.56 -16.27
C ASP A 190 -2.66 16.83 -16.63
N VAL A 191 -1.78 16.74 -15.64
CA VAL A 191 -0.34 16.92 -15.79
C VAL A 191 0.38 15.67 -16.31
N VAL A 192 -0.30 14.54 -16.48
CA VAL A 192 0.35 13.31 -16.98
C VAL A 192 0.62 13.42 -18.47
N ASP A 193 1.89 13.34 -18.84
CA ASP A 193 2.39 13.27 -20.21
C ASP A 193 3.42 12.14 -20.40
N ARG A 194 4.01 12.07 -21.60
CA ARG A 194 5.00 11.04 -21.97
C ARG A 194 6.33 11.14 -21.22
N ASP A 195 6.61 12.26 -20.58
CA ASP A 195 7.84 12.54 -19.83
C ASP A 195 7.59 12.51 -18.31
N THR A 196 6.44 11.95 -17.90
CA THR A 196 5.99 11.89 -16.52
C THR A 196 6.34 10.55 -15.86
N LEU A 197 6.81 10.57 -14.62
CA LEU A 197 6.71 9.45 -13.68
C LEU A 197 5.36 9.51 -12.97
N VAL A 198 4.53 8.49 -13.15
CA VAL A 198 3.30 8.33 -12.35
C VAL A 198 3.58 7.37 -11.20
N PHE A 199 3.31 7.81 -9.97
CA PHE A 199 3.37 6.98 -8.78
C PHE A 199 2.01 6.96 -8.10
N GLY A 200 1.43 5.77 -7.94
CA GLY A 200 0.15 5.58 -7.28
C GLY A 200 -0.02 4.16 -6.79
N VAL A 201 0.33 3.89 -5.54
CA VAL A 201 0.22 2.55 -4.96
C VAL A 201 -1.16 2.41 -4.28
N HIS A 202 -1.81 1.25 -4.43
CA HIS A 202 -3.13 0.96 -3.87
C HIS A 202 -4.29 1.85 -4.38
N LEU A 203 -4.18 2.39 -5.60
CA LEU A 203 -5.31 3.11 -6.22
C LEU A 203 -6.33 2.15 -6.83
N TYR A 204 -7.57 2.60 -6.95
CA TYR A 204 -8.59 1.86 -7.68
C TYR A 204 -8.30 1.81 -9.18
N ARG A 205 -8.76 0.73 -9.83
CA ARG A 205 -8.61 0.52 -11.29
C ARG A 205 -9.03 1.74 -12.13
N ASP A 206 -10.13 2.39 -11.78
CA ASP A 206 -10.64 3.54 -12.54
C ASP A 206 -9.77 4.79 -12.35
N VAL A 207 -9.05 4.89 -11.23
CA VAL A 207 -8.07 5.95 -10.99
C VAL A 207 -6.82 5.72 -11.83
N TYR A 208 -6.37 4.46 -11.96
CA TYR A 208 -5.31 4.12 -12.91
C TYR A 208 -5.72 4.41 -14.36
N GLY A 209 -6.96 4.08 -14.72
CA GLY A 209 -7.52 4.41 -16.04
C GLY A 209 -7.48 5.90 -16.33
N GLN A 210 -7.84 6.75 -15.36
CA GLN A 210 -7.75 8.20 -15.49
C GLN A 210 -6.29 8.70 -15.66
N ALA A 211 -5.36 8.15 -14.87
CA ALA A 211 -3.96 8.57 -14.91
C ALA A 211 -3.29 8.31 -16.28
N ILE A 212 -3.69 7.27 -17.00
CA ILE A 212 -3.11 6.91 -18.32
C ILE A 212 -4.05 7.20 -19.50
N ALA A 213 -5.19 7.86 -19.26
CA ALA A 213 -6.22 8.07 -20.28
C ALA A 213 -5.71 8.88 -21.49
N LYS A 214 -4.83 9.86 -21.24
CA LYS A 214 -4.30 10.75 -22.29
C LYS A 214 -3.11 10.13 -23.02
N CYS A 215 -2.23 9.46 -22.28
CA CYS A 215 -1.04 8.83 -22.82
C CYS A 215 -0.44 7.81 -21.82
N VAL A 216 0.50 7.01 -22.31
CA VAL A 216 1.34 6.16 -21.46
C VAL A 216 2.51 7.01 -20.93
N PRO A 217 2.69 7.11 -19.60
CA PRO A 217 3.79 7.86 -19.00
C PRO A 217 5.14 7.16 -19.21
N ALA A 218 6.24 7.89 -19.04
CA ALA A 218 7.61 7.35 -19.12
C ALA A 218 7.82 6.19 -18.14
N ILE A 219 7.30 6.34 -16.93
CA ILE A 219 7.35 5.34 -15.86
C ILE A 219 6.00 5.32 -15.15
N PHE A 220 5.53 4.12 -14.85
CA PHE A 220 4.33 3.91 -14.05
C PHE A 220 4.65 2.98 -12.88
N VAL A 221 4.41 3.45 -11.66
CA VAL A 221 4.55 2.69 -10.42
C VAL A 221 3.18 2.58 -9.77
N GLY A 222 2.65 1.37 -9.67
CA GLY A 222 1.36 1.13 -9.06
C GLY A 222 1.15 -0.32 -8.62
N THR A 223 -0.09 -0.63 -8.27
CA THR A 223 -0.50 -1.99 -7.88
C THR A 223 -0.45 -2.90 -9.09
N GLY A 224 0.14 -4.10 -8.93
CA GLY A 224 0.25 -5.08 -10.00
C GLY A 224 -1.11 -5.45 -10.62
N LEU A 225 -1.10 -5.72 -11.93
CA LEU A 225 -2.31 -6.07 -12.68
C LEU A 225 -2.95 -7.38 -12.17
N ASP A 226 -2.11 -8.32 -11.73
CA ASP A 226 -2.45 -9.61 -11.14
C ASP A 226 -3.44 -9.48 -9.97
N VAL A 227 -3.30 -8.41 -9.18
CA VAL A 227 -4.24 -8.11 -8.09
C VAL A 227 -5.65 -7.97 -8.63
N TRP A 228 -5.84 -7.23 -9.74
CA TRP A 228 -7.16 -6.94 -10.32
C TRP A 228 -7.73 -8.12 -11.11
N GLU A 229 -6.89 -8.90 -11.79
CA GLU A 229 -7.32 -10.10 -12.52
C GLU A 229 -7.92 -11.14 -11.57
N GLY A 230 -7.27 -11.39 -10.43
CA GLY A 230 -7.81 -12.27 -9.38
C GLY A 230 -9.13 -11.76 -8.76
N TRP A 231 -9.44 -10.46 -8.84
CA TRP A 231 -10.75 -9.92 -8.46
C TRP A 231 -11.83 -10.16 -9.52
N VAL A 232 -11.49 -10.11 -10.80
CA VAL A 232 -12.44 -10.39 -11.90
C VAL A 232 -12.85 -11.85 -11.89
N ASP A 233 -11.90 -12.76 -11.69
CA ASP A 233 -12.18 -14.21 -11.63
C ASP A 233 -13.06 -14.55 -10.42
N ARG A 234 -12.77 -13.96 -9.25
CA ARG A 234 -13.63 -14.11 -8.07
C ARG A 234 -15.02 -13.52 -8.28
N ARG A 235 -15.14 -12.34 -8.90
CA ARG A 235 -16.44 -11.72 -9.18
C ARG A 235 -17.27 -12.56 -10.15
N ARG A 236 -16.66 -13.16 -11.16
CA ARG A 236 -17.31 -14.12 -12.07
C ARG A 236 -17.78 -15.36 -11.33
N ALA A 237 -16.96 -15.92 -10.44
CA ALA A 237 -17.37 -17.05 -9.59
C ALA A 237 -18.57 -16.72 -8.70
N TYR A 238 -18.62 -15.52 -8.10
CA TYR A 238 -19.76 -15.07 -7.30
C TYR A 238 -21.04 -14.74 -8.10
N GLN A 239 -20.92 -14.46 -9.40
CA GLN A 239 -22.05 -14.15 -10.28
C GLN A 239 -22.50 -15.34 -11.14
N GLY A 240 -21.79 -16.49 -11.07
CA GLY A 240 -21.92 -17.58 -12.03
C GLY A 240 -22.50 -18.90 -11.53
N ASP A 241 -22.44 -19.23 -10.23
CA ASP A 241 -22.89 -20.54 -9.74
C ASP A 241 -23.79 -20.44 -8.50
N SER A 242 -25.07 -20.11 -8.72
CA SER A 242 -26.16 -20.54 -7.83
C SER A 242 -27.53 -20.39 -8.50
N LEU A 243 -27.98 -21.46 -9.17
CA LEU A 243 -29.35 -21.93 -9.01
C LEU A 243 -29.26 -23.33 -8.40
N PRO A 244 -29.87 -23.60 -7.24
CA PRO A 244 -29.96 -24.96 -6.74
C PRO A 244 -30.78 -25.78 -7.74
N VAL A 245 -30.21 -26.90 -8.17
CA VAL A 245 -30.94 -27.98 -8.84
C VAL A 245 -32.16 -28.28 -7.98
N ALA A 246 -33.36 -28.11 -8.56
CA ALA A 246 -34.59 -28.59 -7.96
C ALA A 246 -34.46 -30.10 -7.77
N ILE A 247 -34.38 -30.55 -6.52
CA ILE A 247 -34.53 -31.96 -6.19
C ILE A 247 -36.00 -32.27 -6.43
N ASP A 248 -36.28 -33.08 -7.46
CA ASP A 248 -37.59 -33.63 -7.76
C ASP A 248 -38.01 -34.60 -6.64
N PRO A 249 -39.10 -34.32 -5.88
CA PRO A 249 -39.60 -35.21 -4.86
C PRO A 249 -40.57 -36.22 -5.48
N SER A 250 -40.09 -37.09 -6.38
CA SER A 250 -40.91 -38.20 -6.88
C SER A 250 -40.08 -39.40 -7.35
N THR A 251 -39.27 -39.97 -6.46
CA THR A 251 -38.84 -41.37 -6.63
C THR A 251 -39.14 -42.15 -5.36
N SER A 252 -40.32 -42.74 -5.34
CA SER A 252 -40.68 -43.83 -4.45
C SER A 252 -39.74 -45.02 -4.68
N VAL A 253 -39.11 -45.49 -3.61
CA VAL A 253 -38.39 -46.77 -3.59
C VAL A 253 -39.42 -47.90 -3.47
N PRO A 254 -39.41 -48.93 -4.32
CA PRO A 254 -40.25 -50.11 -4.12
C PRO A 254 -39.61 -51.11 -3.15
N ASN A 255 -40.42 -51.49 -2.16
CA ASN A 255 -40.39 -52.61 -1.20
C ASN A 255 -39.05 -53.08 -0.60
#